data_AF-A0A5B7DS45-F1
#
_entry.id   AF-A0A5B7DS45-F1
#
_cell.length_a   1.000
_cell.length_b   1.000
_cell.length_c   1.000
_cell.angle_alpha   90.00
_cell.angle_beta   90.00
_cell.angle_gamma   90.00
#
_symmetry.space_group_name_H-M   'P 1'
#
loop_
_entity.id
_entity.type
_entity.pdbx_description
1 polymer ?
#
loop_
_entity_poly.entity_id
_entity_poly.type
_entity_poly.pdbx_seq_one_letter_code
_entity_poly.pdbx_strand_id
1 'polypeptide(L)'
;MVHIKPTAARGIHAREWISEAVTLQLLDRLAADNTSLTRNIDIYSVPIVNPDGYEYSRTTNRMWRKNRSIDPSVRQDCPGVDLNRNWDEGYGVGASTNPCSDTYQGRNPFSELETRALKKEMERVSSTNNFRLVMAVHSYGQKLYYPWGYTREKAPYTAEMKSAGEAFAQAASVRGRGRRGTQYEVTSSSDLYLASGATDDWSKGALNVKYVYTLELPDEGFHGFALPPSHIKSASRDVWRGLKKLIPLAREK
;
A
#
# COMPACT_ATOMS: atom_id res chain seq x y z
N MET A 1 26.18 5.04 -12.95
CA MET A 1 24.90 5.51 -12.36
C MET A 1 23.91 4.37 -12.51
N VAL A 2 23.38 3.87 -11.40
CA VAL A 2 22.48 2.71 -11.39
C VAL A 2 21.11 3.20 -10.94
N HIS A 3 20.08 2.80 -11.68
CA HIS A 3 18.71 3.35 -11.59
C HIS A 3 17.69 2.30 -11.12
N ILE A 4 16.73 2.78 -10.33
CA ILE A 4 16.33 2.08 -9.09
C ILE A 4 14.90 2.46 -8.66
N LYS A 5 14.24 1.56 -7.90
CA LYS A 5 12.82 1.42 -7.50
C LYS A 5 12.60 -0.03 -6.98
N PRO A 6 11.71 -0.39 -6.01
CA PRO A 6 10.37 0.21 -5.75
C PRO A 6 9.74 0.12 -4.31
N THR A 7 8.91 1.08 -3.87
CA THR A 7 7.63 0.92 -3.10
C THR A 7 7.13 2.29 -2.58
N ALA A 8 5.82 2.55 -2.61
CA ALA A 8 5.30 3.91 -2.53
C ALA A 8 4.39 4.28 -1.34
N ALA A 9 3.62 3.38 -0.72
CA ALA A 9 2.80 3.77 0.44
C ALA A 9 2.70 2.68 1.50
N ARG A 10 3.07 3.00 2.75
CA ARG A 10 3.10 2.07 3.88
C ARG A 10 2.82 2.87 5.15
N GLY A 11 2.04 2.32 6.08
CA GLY A 11 1.52 3.10 7.22
C GLY A 11 0.77 4.37 6.78
N ILE A 12 -0.05 4.27 5.74
CA ILE A 12 -0.89 5.38 5.25
C ILE A 12 -2.20 5.48 6.05
N HIS A 13 -2.71 4.36 6.54
CA HIS A 13 -3.76 4.32 7.56
C HIS A 13 -3.17 3.98 8.92
N ALA A 14 -3.35 4.84 9.90
CA ALA A 14 -2.63 4.81 11.17
C ALA A 14 -2.82 3.54 12.04
N ARG A 15 -3.99 2.90 11.98
CA ARG A 15 -4.32 1.70 12.78
C ARG A 15 -3.70 0.40 12.28
N GLU A 16 -3.09 0.40 11.10
CA GLU A 16 -2.66 -0.79 10.36
C GLU A 16 -1.24 -1.27 10.73
N TRP A 17 -0.89 -1.20 12.03
CA TRP A 17 0.47 -1.34 12.61
C TRP A 17 1.34 -2.51 12.10
N ILE A 18 0.72 -3.56 11.58
CA ILE A 18 1.42 -4.68 10.96
C ILE A 18 2.13 -4.26 9.66
N SER A 19 1.61 -3.25 8.95
CA SER A 19 2.19 -2.67 7.73
C SER A 19 3.57 -2.06 8.00
N GLU A 20 3.67 -1.14 8.96
CA GLU A 20 4.92 -0.49 9.37
C GLU A 20 5.91 -1.54 9.90
N ALA A 21 5.47 -2.43 10.77
CA ALA A 21 6.32 -3.44 11.40
C ALA A 21 6.85 -4.51 10.42
N VAL A 22 6.02 -4.96 9.47
CA VAL A 22 6.46 -5.86 8.39
C VAL A 22 7.39 -5.13 7.44
N THR A 23 7.10 -3.86 7.13
CA THR A 23 7.93 -3.03 6.25
C THR A 23 9.35 -2.90 6.76
N LEU A 24 9.53 -2.49 8.02
CA LEU A 24 10.87 -2.32 8.60
C LEU A 24 11.66 -3.64 8.53
N GLN A 25 11.05 -4.78 8.90
CA GLN A 25 11.70 -6.08 8.75
C GLN A 25 11.99 -6.50 7.30
N LEU A 26 11.28 -5.97 6.31
CA LEU A 26 11.59 -6.20 4.89
C LEU A 26 12.76 -5.32 4.44
N LEU A 27 12.85 -4.07 4.91
CA LEU A 27 13.97 -3.19 4.65
C LEU A 27 15.27 -3.72 5.28
N ASP A 28 15.23 -4.20 6.52
CA ASP A 28 16.38 -4.86 7.17
C ASP A 28 16.90 -6.05 6.34
N ARG A 29 15.98 -6.89 5.82
CA ARG A 29 16.33 -8.03 4.97
C ARG A 29 16.93 -7.60 3.64
N LEU A 30 16.43 -6.51 3.05
CA LEU A 30 16.90 -5.98 1.77
C LEU A 30 18.28 -5.32 1.91
N ALA A 31 18.52 -4.60 3.00
CA ALA A 31 19.82 -4.04 3.33
C ALA A 31 20.88 -5.14 3.61
N ALA A 32 20.46 -6.28 4.17
CA ALA A 32 21.31 -7.45 4.38
C ALA A 32 21.40 -8.42 3.18
N ASP A 33 20.67 -8.17 2.09
CA ASP A 33 20.58 -9.10 0.96
C ASP A 33 21.75 -8.97 -0.02
N ASN A 34 22.80 -9.76 0.22
CA ASN A 34 23.96 -9.87 -0.66
C ASN A 34 23.72 -10.76 -1.91
N THR A 35 22.47 -11.10 -2.24
CA THR A 35 22.15 -11.98 -3.38
C THR A 35 21.98 -11.24 -4.71
N SER A 36 21.66 -11.97 -5.78
CA SER A 36 21.30 -11.38 -7.07
C SER A 36 19.87 -10.81 -7.12
N LEU A 37 19.10 -10.81 -6.03
CA LEU A 37 17.71 -10.35 -6.03
C LEU A 37 17.58 -8.82 -6.17
N THR A 38 18.40 -8.04 -5.49
CA THR A 38 18.42 -6.56 -5.51
C THR A 38 19.36 -5.95 -6.56
N ARG A 39 20.19 -6.77 -7.22
CA ARG A 39 21.15 -6.30 -8.24
C ARG A 39 20.45 -5.45 -9.32
N ASN A 40 20.91 -4.21 -9.52
CA ASN A 40 20.31 -3.21 -10.44
C ASN A 40 18.86 -2.80 -10.07
N ILE A 41 18.55 -2.79 -8.76
CA ILE A 41 17.24 -2.48 -8.15
C ILE A 41 17.47 -1.97 -6.70
N ASP A 42 17.89 -0.73 -6.44
CA ASP A 42 17.74 -0.16 -5.09
C ASP A 42 16.25 0.18 -4.86
N ILE A 43 15.80 0.30 -3.61
CA ILE A 43 14.39 0.21 -3.22
C ILE A 43 13.99 1.48 -2.47
N TYR A 44 13.26 2.37 -3.14
CA TYR A 44 12.59 3.49 -2.45
C TYR A 44 11.52 2.93 -1.51
N SER A 45 11.42 3.48 -0.30
CA SER A 45 10.40 3.10 0.65
C SER A 45 10.12 4.22 1.63
N VAL A 46 8.85 4.56 1.79
CA VAL A 46 8.36 5.43 2.85
C VAL A 46 7.65 4.53 3.85
N PRO A 47 8.27 4.19 5.00
CA PRO A 47 7.74 3.17 5.90
C PRO A 47 6.54 3.64 6.72
N ILE A 48 6.42 4.95 6.93
CA ILE A 48 5.30 5.61 7.62
C ILE A 48 4.93 6.84 6.81
N VAL A 49 3.84 6.76 6.03
CA VAL A 49 3.30 7.89 5.26
C VAL A 49 2.48 8.83 6.17
N ASN A 50 1.88 8.29 7.23
CA ASN A 50 0.99 9.01 8.14
C ASN A 50 1.58 9.09 9.57
N PRO A 51 2.66 9.87 9.80
CA PRO A 51 3.35 9.90 11.10
C PRO A 51 2.45 10.40 12.24
N ASP A 52 1.69 11.47 12.01
CA ASP A 52 0.83 12.07 13.03
C ASP A 52 -0.34 11.16 13.41
N GLY A 53 -0.97 10.52 12.41
CA GLY A 53 -2.01 9.54 12.66
C GLY A 53 -1.45 8.32 13.38
N TYR A 54 -0.30 7.81 12.96
CA TYR A 54 0.38 6.68 13.61
C TYR A 54 0.62 7.00 15.09
N GLU A 55 1.20 8.15 15.42
CA GLU A 55 1.45 8.56 16.80
C GLU A 55 0.16 8.72 17.61
N TYR A 56 -0.87 9.32 17.02
CA TYR A 56 -2.21 9.44 17.64
C TYR A 56 -2.83 8.05 17.92
N SER A 57 -2.54 7.05 17.07
CA SER A 57 -3.00 5.68 17.31
C SER A 57 -2.28 4.97 18.44
N ARG A 58 -1.01 5.30 18.71
CA ARG A 58 -0.24 4.76 19.85
C ARG A 58 -0.64 5.37 21.19
N THR A 59 -1.02 6.65 21.18
CA THR A 59 -1.17 7.48 22.39
C THR A 59 -2.62 7.75 22.79
N THR A 60 -3.55 7.86 21.83
CA THR A 60 -4.88 8.42 22.06
C THR A 60 -6.03 7.53 21.56
N ASN A 61 -6.02 7.11 20.29
CA ASN A 61 -7.07 6.28 19.72
C ASN A 61 -6.51 5.19 18.79
N ARG A 62 -6.38 3.97 19.31
CA ARG A 62 -5.84 2.80 18.61
C ARG A 62 -6.50 2.50 17.25
N MET A 63 -7.74 2.92 17.04
CA MET A 63 -8.52 2.65 15.84
C MET A 63 -8.55 3.85 14.87
N TRP A 64 -7.74 4.88 15.10
CA TRP A 64 -7.61 6.02 14.20
C TRP A 64 -7.06 5.59 12.82
N ARG A 65 -7.69 6.08 11.74
CA ARG A 65 -7.35 5.72 10.35
C ARG A 65 -6.63 6.85 9.62
N LYS A 66 -7.26 8.03 9.61
CA LYS A 66 -6.91 9.22 8.84
C LYS A 66 -5.58 9.84 9.27
N ASN A 67 -5.13 10.89 8.61
CA ASN A 67 -4.10 11.77 9.19
C ASN A 67 -4.67 12.65 10.33
N ARG A 68 -3.97 13.71 10.71
CA ARG A 68 -4.33 14.60 11.82
C ARG A 68 -4.53 16.07 11.41
N SER A 69 -4.69 16.35 10.13
CA SER A 69 -4.98 17.71 9.65
C SER A 69 -6.23 18.30 10.29
N ILE A 70 -6.23 19.61 10.51
CA ILE A 70 -7.38 20.38 10.97
C ILE A 70 -7.56 21.52 9.98
N ASP A 71 -8.70 21.56 9.29
CA ASP A 71 -9.10 22.69 8.47
C ASP A 71 -10.30 23.40 9.14
N PRO A 72 -10.09 24.55 9.78
CA PRO A 72 -11.15 25.33 10.42
C PRO A 72 -12.24 25.81 9.45
N SER A 73 -11.95 25.89 8.15
CA SER A 73 -12.93 26.26 7.11
C SER A 73 -13.72 25.07 6.56
N VAL A 74 -13.43 23.86 7.02
CA VAL A 74 -14.22 22.65 6.78
C VAL A 74 -14.96 22.25 8.04
N ARG A 75 -14.22 21.78 9.06
CA ARG A 75 -14.77 21.30 10.33
C ARG A 75 -13.66 21.02 11.35
N GLN A 76 -13.68 21.71 12.49
CA GLN A 76 -12.63 21.61 13.51
C GLN A 76 -12.73 20.36 14.40
N ASP A 77 -13.94 19.88 14.69
CA ASP A 77 -14.20 18.73 15.57
C ASP A 77 -14.03 17.36 14.88
N CYS A 78 -13.85 17.34 13.57
CA CYS A 78 -13.65 16.12 12.76
C CYS A 78 -12.30 16.15 12.01
N PRO A 79 -11.16 16.05 12.73
CA PRO A 79 -9.83 16.11 12.14
C PRO A 79 -9.55 14.98 11.14
N GLY A 80 -8.65 15.27 10.21
CA GLY A 80 -7.99 14.34 9.31
C GLY A 80 -8.75 14.01 8.03
N VAL A 81 -8.00 13.55 7.04
CA VAL A 81 -8.42 13.04 5.74
C VAL A 81 -7.93 11.59 5.58
N ASP A 82 -8.70 10.78 4.87
CA ASP A 82 -8.25 9.46 4.43
C ASP A 82 -7.23 9.66 3.30
N LEU A 83 -5.95 9.49 3.65
CA LEU A 83 -4.83 9.67 2.72
C LEU A 83 -4.90 8.72 1.50
N ASN A 84 -5.64 7.61 1.57
CA ASN A 84 -5.90 6.72 0.44
C ASN A 84 -7.27 6.95 -0.22
N ARG A 85 -7.82 8.17 -0.06
CA ARG A 85 -8.91 8.77 -0.86
C ARG A 85 -8.56 10.15 -1.42
N ASN A 86 -7.32 10.62 -1.21
CA ASN A 86 -6.88 11.99 -1.47
C ASN A 86 -6.00 12.15 -2.74
N TRP A 87 -5.95 11.16 -3.64
CA TRP A 87 -5.15 11.20 -4.87
C TRP A 87 -5.99 11.60 -6.08
N ASP A 88 -5.35 12.19 -7.10
CA ASP A 88 -6.01 12.68 -8.32
C ASP A 88 -6.15 11.57 -9.39
N GLU A 89 -6.81 10.48 -9.02
CA GLU A 89 -7.20 9.41 -9.94
C GLU A 89 -8.55 8.83 -9.51
N GLY A 90 -9.57 8.99 -10.36
CA GLY A 90 -10.97 8.67 -10.05
C GLY A 90 -11.59 9.44 -8.87
N TYR A 91 -10.93 10.48 -8.35
CA TYR A 91 -11.25 11.17 -7.09
C TYR A 91 -12.74 11.43 -6.88
N GLY A 92 -13.28 10.95 -5.75
CA GLY A 92 -14.68 11.06 -5.36
C GLY A 92 -15.44 9.73 -5.38
N VAL A 93 -15.05 8.78 -6.23
CA VAL A 93 -15.72 7.47 -6.30
C VAL A 93 -15.39 6.63 -5.06
N GLY A 94 -16.40 6.16 -4.33
CA GLY A 94 -16.20 5.32 -3.13
C GLY A 94 -15.57 6.04 -1.93
N ALA A 95 -15.59 7.36 -1.94
CA ALA A 95 -15.07 8.21 -0.89
C ALA A 95 -16.19 9.06 -0.27
N SER A 96 -15.95 9.64 0.90
CA SER A 96 -16.94 10.49 1.58
C SER A 96 -16.56 11.97 1.49
N THR A 97 -17.57 12.82 1.32
CA THR A 97 -17.46 14.28 1.47
C THR A 97 -17.72 14.75 2.91
N ASN A 98 -18.17 13.87 3.81
CA ASN A 98 -18.37 14.19 5.22
C ASN A 98 -17.01 14.18 5.98
N PRO A 99 -16.55 15.29 6.58
CA PRO A 99 -15.28 15.36 7.30
C PRO A 99 -15.15 14.34 8.44
N CYS A 100 -16.26 13.95 9.05
CA CYS A 100 -16.29 12.99 10.15
C CYS A 100 -16.23 11.52 9.70
N SER A 101 -16.29 11.24 8.39
CA SER A 101 -16.13 9.88 7.88
C SER A 101 -14.69 9.40 8.03
N ASP A 102 -14.54 8.10 8.29
CA ASP A 102 -13.26 7.37 8.22
C ASP A 102 -12.67 7.37 6.79
N THR A 103 -13.52 7.57 5.78
CA THR A 103 -13.20 7.64 4.34
C THR A 103 -13.32 9.05 3.75
N TYR A 104 -13.19 10.09 4.59
CA TYR A 104 -13.26 11.48 4.12
C TYR A 104 -12.13 11.77 3.12
N GLN A 105 -12.47 12.21 1.90
CA GLN A 105 -11.52 12.39 0.79
C GLN A 105 -10.66 13.66 0.87
N GLY A 106 -11.00 14.61 1.75
CA GLY A 106 -10.47 15.97 1.74
C GLY A 106 -11.31 16.93 0.90
N ARG A 107 -10.78 18.12 0.66
CA ARG A 107 -11.48 19.18 -0.11
C ARG A 107 -11.26 19.02 -1.62
N ASN A 108 -10.05 18.65 -1.98
CA ASN A 108 -9.56 18.49 -3.35
C ASN A 108 -8.48 17.40 -3.34
N PRO A 109 -8.16 16.80 -4.51
CA PRO A 109 -7.00 15.93 -4.63
C PRO A 109 -5.74 16.62 -4.11
N PHE A 110 -4.89 15.86 -3.42
CA PHE A 110 -3.64 16.33 -2.82
C PHE A 110 -3.80 17.55 -1.87
N SER A 111 -4.90 17.62 -1.12
CA SER A 111 -5.05 18.62 -0.06
C SER A 111 -4.05 18.38 1.09
N GLU A 112 -3.72 17.12 1.39
CA GLU A 112 -2.88 16.77 2.54
C GLU A 112 -1.38 16.99 2.26
N LEU A 113 -0.57 17.20 3.30
CA LEU A 113 0.87 17.42 3.13
C LEU A 113 1.59 16.11 2.78
N GLU A 114 1.10 15.01 3.35
CA GLU A 114 1.63 13.66 3.24
C GLU A 114 1.44 13.12 1.80
N THR A 115 0.25 13.26 1.23
CA THR A 115 -0.02 12.87 -0.17
C THR A 115 0.76 13.75 -1.15
N ARG A 116 0.87 15.06 -0.90
CA ARG A 116 1.71 15.97 -1.72
C ARG A 116 3.20 15.62 -1.67
N ALA A 117 3.73 15.35 -0.48
CA ALA A 117 5.13 14.97 -0.31
C ALA A 117 5.43 13.65 -1.03
N LEU A 118 4.54 12.67 -0.91
CA LEU A 118 4.71 11.38 -1.54
C LEU A 118 4.55 11.42 -3.07
N LYS A 119 3.53 12.13 -3.58
CA LYS A 119 3.37 12.46 -5.00
C LYS A 119 4.66 13.02 -5.59
N LYS A 120 5.22 14.07 -4.97
CA LYS A 120 6.45 14.74 -5.42
C LYS A 120 7.63 13.78 -5.51
N GLU A 121 7.79 12.89 -4.53
CA GLU A 121 8.87 11.90 -4.54
C GLU A 121 8.66 10.83 -5.62
N MET A 122 7.42 10.37 -5.83
CA MET A 122 7.10 9.42 -6.90
C MET A 122 7.31 10.03 -8.29
N GLU A 123 6.97 11.30 -8.51
CA GLU A 123 7.26 12.05 -9.74
C GLU A 123 8.78 12.21 -9.95
N ARG A 124 9.53 12.53 -8.89
CA ARG A 124 11.01 12.62 -8.93
C ARG A 124 11.64 11.28 -9.30
N VAL A 125 11.15 10.18 -8.73
CA VAL A 125 11.61 8.82 -9.04
C VAL A 125 11.25 8.43 -10.48
N SER A 126 10.02 8.71 -10.92
CA SER A 126 9.51 8.34 -12.25
C SER A 126 10.09 9.14 -13.41
N SER A 127 10.56 10.37 -13.16
CA SER A 127 11.22 11.21 -14.18
C SER A 127 12.71 10.89 -14.36
N THR A 128 13.36 10.36 -13.32
CA THR A 128 14.82 10.08 -13.32
C THR A 128 15.16 8.60 -13.46
N ASN A 129 14.18 7.72 -13.26
CA ASN A 129 14.32 6.28 -13.41
C ASN A 129 13.15 5.76 -14.24
N ASN A 130 13.36 4.61 -14.88
CA ASN A 130 12.24 3.75 -15.23
C ASN A 130 11.51 3.33 -13.93
N PHE A 131 10.20 3.59 -13.77
CA PHE A 131 9.43 3.24 -12.57
C PHE A 131 8.45 2.09 -12.90
N ARG A 132 8.86 0.84 -12.63
CA ARG A 132 8.15 -0.37 -13.11
C ARG A 132 7.25 -1.05 -12.11
N LEU A 133 7.53 -0.92 -10.82
CA LEU A 133 6.75 -1.56 -9.77
C LEU A 133 6.38 -0.56 -8.68
N VAL A 134 5.13 -0.59 -8.24
CA VAL A 134 4.66 0.04 -7.02
C VAL A 134 3.93 -1.00 -6.20
N MET A 135 4.14 -0.97 -4.89
CA MET A 135 3.33 -1.69 -3.92
C MET A 135 2.98 -0.75 -2.77
N ALA A 136 1.69 -0.60 -2.52
CA ALA A 136 1.14 -0.08 -1.27
C ALA A 136 0.93 -1.24 -0.30
N VAL A 137 1.10 -1.02 1.00
CA VAL A 137 0.96 -2.07 2.03
C VAL A 137 0.05 -1.61 3.15
N HIS A 138 -0.95 -2.44 3.43
CA HIS A 138 -2.10 -2.20 4.27
C HIS A 138 -2.37 -3.41 5.17
N SER A 139 -3.39 -3.30 6.03
CA SER A 139 -4.04 -4.47 6.64
C SER A 139 -5.53 -4.17 6.84
N TYR A 140 -6.44 -5.15 6.82
CA TYR A 140 -6.21 -6.59 6.79
C TYR A 140 -7.09 -7.28 5.75
N GLY A 141 -6.74 -8.51 5.40
CA GLY A 141 -7.58 -9.36 4.54
C GLY A 141 -6.84 -10.47 3.78
N GLN A 142 -5.49 -10.50 3.84
CA GLN A 142 -4.66 -11.42 3.05
C GLN A 142 -4.99 -11.33 1.54
N LYS A 143 -4.99 -10.12 0.98
CA LYS A 143 -5.29 -9.86 -0.43
C LYS A 143 -4.10 -9.18 -1.12
N LEU A 144 -3.96 -9.41 -2.42
CA LEU A 144 -3.10 -8.63 -3.30
C LEU A 144 -3.98 -8.05 -4.42
N TYR A 145 -4.40 -6.82 -4.24
CA TYR A 145 -5.20 -6.10 -5.24
C TYR A 145 -4.32 -5.54 -6.36
N TYR A 146 -4.93 -5.34 -7.53
CA TYR A 146 -4.36 -4.59 -8.65
C TYR A 146 -5.39 -3.59 -9.21
N PRO A 147 -4.96 -2.48 -9.86
CA PRO A 147 -5.85 -1.48 -10.44
C PRO A 147 -6.83 -2.00 -11.50
N TRP A 148 -8.00 -1.40 -11.67
CA TRP A 148 -8.45 -0.16 -11.03
C TRP A 148 -9.30 -0.40 -9.76
N GLY A 149 -9.28 0.55 -8.83
CA GLY A 149 -10.24 0.66 -7.73
C GLY A 149 -11.47 1.50 -8.09
N TYR A 150 -11.27 2.61 -8.81
CA TYR A 150 -12.34 3.57 -9.11
C TYR A 150 -13.34 3.12 -10.19
N THR A 151 -13.01 2.10 -11.00
CA THR A 151 -13.84 1.61 -12.11
C THR A 151 -13.74 0.09 -12.25
N ARG A 152 -14.71 -0.53 -12.92
CA ARG A 152 -14.70 -1.96 -13.30
C ARG A 152 -14.04 -2.22 -14.66
N GLU A 153 -13.58 -1.17 -15.34
CA GLU A 153 -12.76 -1.32 -16.54
C GLU A 153 -11.41 -1.96 -16.19
N LYS A 154 -10.74 -2.56 -17.18
CA LYS A 154 -9.45 -3.23 -16.97
C LYS A 154 -8.31 -2.26 -17.20
N ALA A 155 -7.38 -2.17 -16.26
CA ALA A 155 -6.15 -1.40 -16.43
C ALA A 155 -5.23 -2.02 -17.51
N PRO A 156 -4.36 -1.23 -18.16
CA PRO A 156 -3.30 -1.77 -19.02
C PRO A 156 -2.47 -2.82 -18.29
N TYR A 157 -2.07 -3.89 -18.99
CA TYR A 157 -1.29 -5.01 -18.43
C TYR A 157 -1.99 -5.82 -17.31
N THR A 158 -3.33 -5.79 -17.23
CA THR A 158 -4.10 -6.55 -16.21
C THR A 158 -3.75 -8.04 -16.19
N ALA A 159 -3.54 -8.68 -17.34
CA ALA A 159 -3.22 -10.11 -17.40
C ALA A 159 -1.85 -10.43 -16.79
N GLU A 160 -0.84 -9.62 -17.10
CA GLU A 160 0.51 -9.74 -16.57
C GLU A 160 0.57 -9.38 -15.08
N MET A 161 -0.14 -8.34 -14.65
CA MET A 161 -0.27 -7.99 -13.23
C MET A 161 -0.93 -9.11 -12.44
N LYS A 162 -2.02 -9.70 -12.95
CA LYS A 162 -2.68 -10.83 -12.31
C LYS A 162 -1.76 -12.05 -12.21
N SER A 163 -1.12 -12.47 -13.31
CA SER A 163 -0.22 -13.63 -13.32
C SER A 163 0.99 -13.46 -12.38
N ALA A 164 1.61 -12.28 -12.37
CA ALA A 164 2.69 -11.96 -11.44
C ALA A 164 2.20 -11.90 -9.97
N GLY A 165 0.98 -11.41 -9.75
CA GLY A 165 0.32 -11.42 -8.44
C GLY A 165 0.01 -12.84 -7.96
N GLU A 166 -0.42 -13.74 -8.84
CA GLU A 166 -0.67 -15.15 -8.53
C GLU A 166 0.64 -15.86 -8.14
N ALA A 167 1.75 -15.55 -8.82
CA ALA A 167 3.08 -16.02 -8.42
C ALA A 167 3.51 -15.49 -7.04
N PHE A 168 3.24 -14.22 -6.72
CA PHE A 168 3.43 -13.67 -5.36
C PHE A 168 2.59 -14.44 -4.35
N ALA A 169 1.29 -14.57 -4.59
CA ALA A 169 0.34 -15.16 -3.67
C ALA A 169 0.64 -16.63 -3.40
N GLN A 170 0.98 -17.41 -4.43
CA GLN A 170 1.41 -18.81 -4.29
C GLN A 170 2.69 -18.93 -3.44
N ALA A 171 3.66 -18.03 -3.61
CA ALA A 171 4.91 -18.06 -2.86
C ALA A 171 4.77 -17.54 -1.42
N ALA A 172 3.88 -16.57 -1.19
CA ALA A 172 3.58 -16.03 0.14
C ALA A 172 2.66 -16.94 0.97
N SER A 173 1.77 -17.69 0.32
CA SER A 173 0.85 -18.62 0.99
C SER A 173 1.59 -19.83 1.54
N VAL A 174 1.29 -20.22 2.79
CA VAL A 174 1.93 -21.36 3.46
C VAL A 174 0.85 -22.29 3.99
N ARG A 175 0.88 -23.56 3.59
CA ARG A 175 0.01 -24.57 4.21
C ARG A 175 0.47 -24.84 5.64
N GLY A 176 -0.34 -24.45 6.62
CA GLY A 176 -0.12 -24.80 8.03
C GLY A 176 -0.42 -26.29 8.27
N ARG A 177 0.47 -26.99 8.98
CA ARG A 177 0.15 -28.32 9.53
C ARG A 177 -0.78 -28.13 10.73
N GLY A 178 -2.07 -28.41 10.59
CA GLY A 178 -3.05 -28.37 11.69
C GLY A 178 -3.53 -26.99 12.14
N ARG A 179 -3.11 -25.90 11.49
CA ARG A 179 -3.67 -24.55 11.62
C ARG A 179 -4.00 -24.01 10.24
N ARG A 180 -5.01 -23.13 10.11
CA ARG A 180 -5.19 -22.33 8.88
C ARG A 180 -3.89 -21.53 8.69
N GLY A 181 -3.14 -21.88 7.65
CA GLY A 181 -1.98 -21.10 7.24
C GLY A 181 -2.43 -19.93 6.37
N THR A 182 -1.61 -18.88 6.32
CA THR A 182 -1.89 -17.70 5.50
C THR A 182 -2.07 -18.08 4.03
N GLN A 183 -3.16 -17.61 3.45
CA GLN A 183 -3.48 -17.73 2.03
C GLN A 183 -3.76 -16.35 1.49
N TYR A 184 -3.00 -15.92 0.48
CA TYR A 184 -3.24 -14.68 -0.23
C TYR A 184 -4.09 -14.95 -1.47
N GLU A 185 -5.08 -14.09 -1.71
CA GLU A 185 -5.88 -14.08 -2.93
C GLU A 185 -5.56 -12.83 -3.77
N VAL A 186 -5.61 -12.97 -5.09
CA VAL A 186 -5.30 -11.91 -6.07
C VAL A 186 -6.59 -11.52 -6.78
N THR A 187 -6.96 -10.25 -6.73
CA THR A 187 -8.25 -9.77 -7.26
C THR A 187 -8.19 -8.30 -7.68
N SER A 188 -9.19 -7.82 -8.44
CA SER A 188 -9.27 -6.41 -8.81
C SER A 188 -9.62 -5.57 -7.57
N SER A 189 -9.04 -4.37 -7.42
CA SER A 189 -9.42 -3.45 -6.34
C SER A 189 -10.94 -3.15 -6.38
N SER A 190 -11.50 -2.97 -7.58
CA SER A 190 -12.93 -2.76 -7.84
C SER A 190 -13.88 -3.88 -7.40
N ASP A 191 -13.38 -5.10 -7.24
CA ASP A 191 -14.21 -6.28 -6.94
C ASP A 191 -14.54 -6.39 -5.44
N LEU A 192 -13.80 -5.68 -4.59
CA LEU A 192 -14.14 -5.50 -3.17
C LEU A 192 -15.28 -4.48 -3.01
N TYR A 193 -15.03 -3.26 -3.47
CA TYR A 193 -15.99 -2.18 -3.70
C TYR A 193 -15.29 -1.10 -4.54
N LEU A 194 -16.04 -0.24 -5.22
CA LEU A 194 -15.44 0.89 -5.95
C LEU A 194 -14.81 1.86 -4.95
N ALA A 195 -13.53 2.17 -5.12
CA ALA A 195 -12.75 3.04 -4.24
C ALA A 195 -11.70 3.80 -5.06
N SER A 196 -11.63 5.12 -4.92
CA SER A 196 -10.76 5.99 -5.73
C SER A 196 -9.81 6.83 -4.89
N GLY A 197 -8.99 7.63 -5.56
CA GLY A 197 -8.07 8.55 -4.92
C GLY A 197 -7.07 7.79 -4.06
N ALA A 198 -6.64 6.61 -4.52
CA ALA A 198 -5.68 5.74 -3.85
C ALA A 198 -4.31 5.79 -4.55
N THR A 199 -3.25 5.39 -3.82
CA THR A 199 -1.86 5.49 -4.30
C THR A 199 -1.60 4.57 -5.51
N ASP A 200 -2.26 3.41 -5.56
CA ASP A 200 -2.14 2.42 -6.62
C ASP A 200 -2.74 2.90 -7.94
N ASP A 201 -4.00 3.31 -7.95
CA ASP A 201 -4.65 3.84 -9.15
C ASP A 201 -3.86 5.04 -9.71
N TRP A 202 -3.48 6.01 -8.89
CA TRP A 202 -2.69 7.15 -9.37
C TRP A 202 -1.30 6.77 -9.89
N SER A 203 -0.62 5.78 -9.28
CA SER A 203 0.64 5.23 -9.82
C SER A 203 0.46 4.61 -11.21
N LYS A 204 -0.71 4.01 -11.45
CA LYS A 204 -1.02 3.33 -12.71
C LYS A 204 -1.39 4.31 -13.82
N GLY A 205 -2.25 5.29 -13.53
CA GLY A 205 -2.71 6.28 -14.50
C GLY A 205 -1.70 7.39 -14.75
N ALA A 206 -1.37 8.17 -13.73
CA ALA A 206 -0.51 9.35 -13.89
C ALA A 206 0.96 9.04 -14.16
N LEU A 207 1.50 7.94 -13.60
CA LEU A 207 2.91 7.56 -13.75
C LEU A 207 3.15 6.38 -14.71
N ASN A 208 2.10 5.80 -15.30
CA ASN A 208 2.17 4.67 -16.24
C ASN A 208 2.98 3.46 -15.70
N VAL A 209 2.91 3.19 -14.40
CA VAL A 209 3.66 2.08 -13.78
C VAL A 209 3.07 0.73 -14.23
N LYS A 210 3.92 -0.16 -14.78
CA LYS A 210 3.45 -1.46 -15.32
C LYS A 210 2.86 -2.36 -14.23
N TYR A 211 3.58 -2.61 -13.15
CA TYR A 211 3.17 -3.50 -12.06
C TYR A 211 2.76 -2.68 -10.84
N VAL A 212 1.47 -2.65 -10.50
CA VAL A 212 0.98 -1.91 -9.33
C VAL A 212 0.12 -2.83 -8.48
N TYR A 213 0.36 -2.83 -7.18
CA TYR A 213 -0.37 -3.65 -6.22
C TYR A 213 -0.69 -2.93 -4.92
N THR A 214 -1.79 -3.32 -4.30
CA THR A 214 -2.12 -3.02 -2.91
C THR A 214 -2.17 -4.33 -2.12
N LEU A 215 -1.26 -4.48 -1.15
CA LEU A 215 -1.12 -5.69 -0.33
C LEU A 215 -1.84 -5.49 1.01
N GLU A 216 -2.91 -6.25 1.23
CA GLU A 216 -3.54 -6.40 2.55
C GLU A 216 -2.88 -7.54 3.32
N LEU A 217 -2.22 -7.21 4.43
CA LEU A 217 -1.57 -8.16 5.32
C LEU A 217 -2.58 -9.00 6.14
N PRO A 218 -2.11 -9.98 6.92
CA PRO A 218 -2.97 -10.75 7.80
C PRO A 218 -3.63 -9.90 8.91
N ASP A 219 -4.71 -10.36 9.54
CA ASP A 219 -5.41 -11.63 9.26
C ASP A 219 -6.66 -11.45 8.37
N GLU A 220 -7.66 -12.32 8.52
CA GLU A 220 -8.93 -12.26 7.79
C GLU A 220 -10.07 -11.68 8.66
N GLY A 221 -9.72 -10.98 9.76
CA GLY A 221 -10.65 -10.29 10.66
C GLY A 221 -10.86 -10.93 12.03
N PHE A 222 -10.02 -11.91 12.44
CA PHE A 222 -10.10 -12.48 13.79
C PHE A 222 -9.46 -11.54 14.83
N HIS A 223 -8.29 -11.00 14.52
CA HIS A 223 -7.68 -9.87 15.22
C HIS A 223 -7.81 -8.57 14.42
N GLY A 224 -7.89 -8.65 13.08
CA GLY A 224 -7.92 -7.51 12.19
C GLY A 224 -6.74 -6.55 12.45
N PHE A 225 -7.05 -5.28 12.67
CA PHE A 225 -6.04 -4.24 12.97
C PHE A 225 -5.25 -4.49 14.26
N ALA A 226 -5.72 -5.33 15.18
CA ALA A 226 -5.09 -5.64 16.47
C ALA A 226 -4.25 -6.93 16.46
N LEU A 227 -3.68 -7.30 15.30
CA LEU A 227 -2.89 -8.52 15.13
C LEU A 227 -1.72 -8.62 16.14
N PRO A 228 -1.56 -9.74 16.88
CA PRO A 228 -0.53 -9.86 17.91
C PRO A 228 0.90 -9.75 17.36
N PRO A 229 1.84 -9.11 18.09
CA PRO A 229 3.23 -8.93 17.63
C PRO A 229 3.99 -10.22 17.26
N SER A 230 3.58 -11.37 17.80
CA SER A 230 4.11 -12.69 17.43
C SER A 230 3.92 -13.01 15.93
N HIS A 231 2.94 -12.41 15.26
CA HIS A 231 2.67 -12.62 13.84
C HIS A 231 3.58 -11.82 12.90
N ILE A 232 4.26 -10.76 13.38
CA ILE A 232 5.06 -9.86 12.52
C ILE A 232 6.17 -10.63 11.79
N LYS A 233 6.90 -11.50 12.51
CA LYS A 233 7.98 -12.31 11.92
C LYS A 233 7.49 -13.31 10.87
N SER A 234 6.30 -13.89 11.05
CA SER A 234 5.66 -14.75 10.04
C SER A 234 5.20 -13.95 8.83
N ALA A 235 4.40 -12.89 9.02
CA ALA A 235 3.91 -12.05 7.94
C ALA A 235 5.07 -11.49 7.09
N SER A 236 6.12 -10.95 7.72
CA SER A 236 7.33 -10.48 7.02
C SER A 236 8.02 -11.59 6.22
N ARG A 237 8.15 -12.80 6.77
CA ARG A 237 8.75 -13.94 6.05
C ARG A 237 7.90 -14.40 4.88
N ASP A 238 6.59 -14.37 5.02
CA ASP A 238 5.65 -14.88 4.03
C ASP A 238 5.55 -13.88 2.86
N VAL A 239 5.41 -12.57 3.15
CA VAL A 239 5.54 -11.48 2.17
C VAL A 239 6.91 -11.48 1.48
N TRP A 240 8.00 -11.75 2.20
CA TRP A 240 9.34 -11.88 1.60
C TRP A 240 9.43 -12.98 0.53
N ARG A 241 8.72 -14.11 0.72
CA ARG A 241 8.66 -15.15 -0.33
C ARG A 241 7.91 -14.67 -1.58
N GLY A 242 6.82 -13.94 -1.40
CA GLY A 242 6.07 -13.31 -2.49
C GLY A 242 6.89 -12.25 -3.23
N LEU A 243 7.54 -11.33 -2.51
CA LEU A 243 8.36 -10.26 -3.10
C LEU A 243 9.49 -10.78 -3.97
N LYS A 244 10.07 -11.95 -3.67
CA LYS A 244 11.07 -12.61 -4.53
C LYS A 244 10.55 -13.00 -5.92
N LYS A 245 9.23 -13.00 -6.14
CA LYS A 245 8.60 -13.20 -7.46
C LYS A 245 8.36 -11.88 -8.20
N LEU A 246 8.11 -10.79 -7.47
CA LEU A 246 7.79 -9.48 -8.05
C LEU A 246 9.02 -8.61 -8.30
N ILE A 247 10.01 -8.61 -7.39
CA ILE A 247 11.21 -7.77 -7.50
C ILE A 247 11.93 -7.95 -8.85
N PRO A 248 12.13 -9.17 -9.40
CA PRO A 248 12.78 -9.35 -10.70
C PRO A 248 12.08 -8.63 -11.86
N LEU A 249 10.75 -8.46 -11.82
CA LEU A 249 9.96 -7.80 -12.86
C LEU A 249 10.29 -6.30 -12.99
N ALA A 250 10.83 -5.69 -11.93
CA ALA A 250 11.29 -4.30 -11.95
C ALA A 250 12.53 -4.07 -12.83
N ARG A 251 13.14 -5.14 -13.36
CA ARG A 251 14.28 -5.11 -14.31
C ARG A 251 13.86 -5.15 -15.77
N GLU A 252 12.64 -5.59 -16.08
CA GLU A 252 12.19 -5.76 -17.45
C GLU A 252 12.21 -4.42 -18.20
N LYS A 253 12.76 -4.45 -19.42
CA LYS A 253 12.82 -3.28 -20.30
C LYS A 253 11.44 -2.91 -20.84
#